data_AF-A0A5R8VGA4-F1
#
_entry.id   AF-A0A5R8VGA4-F1
#
_cell.length_a   1.000
_cell.length_b   1.000
_cell.length_c   1.000
_cell.angle_alpha   90.00
_cell.angle_beta   90.00
_cell.angle_gamma   90.00
#
_symmetry.space_group_name_H-M   'P 1'
#
loop_
_entity.id
_entity.type
_entity.pdbx_description
1 polymer ?
#
loop_
_entity_poly.entity_id
_entity_poly.type
_entity_poly.pdbx_seq_one_letter_code
_entity_poly.pdbx_strand_id
1 'polypeptide(L)' 'MDSAPHRLTVSATTRSEADEKLNASVRQLRALAMENPTRGILVTKWGAGHFTVELSDQVPYGQTWESVKHVDSAS' A
#
# COMPACT_ATOMS: atom_id res chain seq x y z
N MET A 1 -0.59 17.34 -18.91
CA MET A 1 -1.34 16.08 -18.74
C MET A 1 -1.74 16.01 -17.29
N ASP A 2 -2.99 16.32 -16.98
CA ASP A 2 -3.53 16.12 -15.63
C ASP A 2 -3.70 14.62 -15.39
N SER A 3 -2.62 13.96 -14.97
CA SER A 3 -2.73 12.65 -14.35
C SER A 3 -3.34 12.91 -12.99
N ALA A 4 -4.65 12.66 -12.86
CA ALA A 4 -5.33 12.70 -11.58
C ALA A 4 -4.44 11.99 -10.53
N PRO A 5 -4.26 12.55 -9.32
CA PRO A 5 -3.44 11.91 -8.31
C PRO A 5 -3.97 10.48 -8.13
N HIS A 6 -3.10 9.48 -8.26
CA HIS A 6 -3.45 8.08 -8.02
C HIS A 6 -3.68 7.92 -6.51
N ARG A 7 -4.82 8.42 -6.04
CA ARG A 7 -5.19 8.59 -4.64
C ARG A 7 -6.55 7.99 -4.38
N LEU A 8 -6.62 7.15 -3.36
CA LEU A 8 -7.81 6.46 -2.90
C LEU A 8 -8.12 6.93 -1.49
N THR A 9 -9.39 7.19 -1.20
CA THR A 9 -9.88 7.43 0.17
C THR A 9 -10.46 6.14 0.71
N VAL A 10 -10.04 5.76 1.91
CA VAL A 10 -10.51 4.57 2.61
C VAL A 10 -11.26 5.00 3.86
N SER A 11 -12.48 4.49 3.98
CA SER A 11 -13.35 4.63 5.15
C SER A 11 -13.71 3.24 5.66
N ALA A 12 -13.53 2.98 6.94
CA ALA A 12 -13.85 1.71 7.59
C ALA A 12 -14.40 1.95 8.99
N THR A 13 -15.31 1.08 9.42
CA THR A 13 -15.94 1.13 10.74
C THR A 13 -15.33 0.12 11.71
N THR A 14 -14.62 -0.90 11.19
CA THR A 14 -13.93 -1.91 11.99
C THR A 14 -12.46 -2.03 11.60
N ARG A 15 -11.66 -2.63 12.48
CA ARG A 15 -10.25 -2.90 12.21
C ARG A 15 -10.06 -3.89 11.04
N SER A 16 -10.86 -4.95 10.98
CA SER A 16 -10.77 -5.94 9.88
C SER A 16 -11.07 -5.31 8.53
N GLU A 17 -12.13 -4.50 8.49
CA GLU A 17 -12.51 -3.76 7.29
C GLU A 17 -11.43 -2.76 6.86
N ALA A 18 -10.78 -2.08 7.81
CA ALA A 18 -9.66 -1.20 7.52
C ALA A 18 -8.48 -1.96 6.91
N ASP A 19 -8.09 -3.10 7.50
CA ASP A 19 -7.01 -3.95 7.01
C ASP A 19 -7.31 -4.46 5.59
N GLU A 20 -8.53 -4.94 5.34
CA GLU A 20 -8.96 -5.43 4.01
C GLU A 20 -8.94 -4.32 2.96
N LYS A 21 -9.52 -3.15 3.25
CA LYS A 21 -9.60 -2.02 2.32
C LYS A 21 -8.24 -1.40 2.05
N LEU A 22 -7.38 -1.28 3.07
CA LEU A 22 -6.00 -0.80 2.90
C LEU A 22 -5.22 -1.77 2.02
N ASN A 23 -5.29 -3.07 2.28
CA ASN A 23 -4.62 -4.08 1.46
C ASN A 23 -5.11 -4.07 0.00
N ALA A 24 -6.42 -3.91 -0.22
CA ALA A 24 -6.97 -3.78 -1.57
C ALA A 24 -6.45 -2.52 -2.29
N SER A 25 -6.46 -1.37 -1.61
CA SER A 25 -5.98 -0.10 -2.14
C SER A 25 -4.49 -0.14 -2.48
N VAL A 26 -3.67 -0.74 -1.60
CA VAL A 26 -2.24 -0.93 -1.81
C VAL A 26 -1.98 -1.84 -2.99
N ARG A 27 -2.70 -2.96 -3.13
CA ARG A 27 -2.55 -3.85 -4.30
C ARG A 27 -2.85 -3.13 -5.61
N GLN A 28 -3.91 -2.32 -5.64
CA GLN A 28 -4.28 -1.54 -6.82
C GLN A 28 -3.20 -0.52 -7.18
N LEU A 29 -2.74 0.29 -6.22
CA LEU A 29 -1.69 1.28 -6.50
C LEU A 29 -0.34 0.65 -6.79
N ARG A 30 -0.05 -0.53 -6.23
CA ARG A 30 1.18 -1.27 -6.54
C ARG A 30 1.21 -1.72 -8.00
N ALA A 31 0.09 -2.18 -8.55
CA ALA A 31 0.00 -2.53 -9.97
C ALA A 31 0.34 -1.31 -10.86
N LEU A 32 -0.19 -0.14 -10.51
CA LEU A 32 0.11 1.12 -11.19
C LEU A 32 1.57 1.57 -11.01
N ALA A 33 2.12 1.43 -9.81
CA ALA A 33 3.53 1.74 -9.55
C ALA A 33 4.48 0.83 -10.34
N MET A 34 4.07 -0.41 -10.64
CA MET A 34 4.89 -1.32 -11.46
C MET A 34 4.94 -0.92 -12.93
N GLU A 35 3.94 -0.21 -13.45
CA GLU A 35 3.96 0.34 -14.81
C GLU A 35 4.98 1.48 -14.95
N ASN A 36 5.19 2.26 -13.87
CA ASN A 36 6.21 3.31 -13.80
C ASN A 36 6.84 3.33 -12.38
N PRO A 37 7.92 2.55 -12.14
CA PRO A 37 8.47 2.28 -10.81
C PRO A 37 9.35 3.41 -10.26
N THR A 38 8.79 4.61 -10.25
CA THR A 38 9.44 5.84 -9.75
C THR A 38 8.82 6.33 -8.44
N ARG A 39 7.54 5.99 -8.19
CA ARG A 39 6.77 6.44 -7.01
C ARG A 39 6.36 5.27 -6.12
N GLY A 40 6.53 5.45 -4.82
CA GLY A 40 6.05 4.56 -3.77
C GLY A 40 4.63 4.89 -3.34
N ILE A 41 4.10 4.09 -2.42
CA ILE A 41 2.74 4.25 -1.88
C ILE A 41 2.83 4.95 -0.52
N LEU A 42 2.14 6.08 -0.38
CA LEU A 42 1.97 6.81 0.88
C LEU A 42 0.58 6.52 1.46
N VAL A 43 0.54 6.06 2.71
CA VAL A 43 -0.71 5.90 3.47
C VAL A 43 -0.75 6.97 4.56
N THR A 44 -1.77 7.82 4.57
CA THR A 44 -2.00 8.83 5.62
C THR A 44 -3.26 8.48 6.38
N LYS A 45 -3.16 8.38 7.70
CA LYS A 45 -4.32 8.21 8.59
C LYS A 45 -4.81 9.57 9.06
N TRP A 46 -6.06 9.90 8.76
CA TRP A 46 -6.69 11.17 9.16
C TRP A 46 -7.49 11.04 10.46
N GLY A 47 -7.92 9.82 10.80
CA GLY A 47 -8.73 9.56 11.98
C GLY A 47 -9.01 8.07 12.16
N ALA A 48 -9.89 7.73 13.10
CA ALA A 48 -10.36 6.36 13.25
C ALA A 48 -11.06 5.91 11.96
N GLY A 49 -10.55 4.86 11.31
CA GLY A 49 -11.16 4.31 10.10
C GLY A 49 -10.99 5.14 8.82
N HIS A 50 -10.32 6.30 8.86
CA HIS A 50 -10.19 7.21 7.72
C HIS A 50 -8.74 7.33 7.26
N PHE A 51 -8.49 6.96 6.00
CA PHE A 51 -7.16 6.96 5.41
C PHE A 51 -7.19 7.52 3.98
N THR A 52 -6.04 8.01 3.53
CA THR A 52 -5.72 8.18 2.11
C THR A 52 -4.58 7.28 1.74
N VAL A 53 -4.63 6.68 0.55
CA VAL A 53 -3.59 5.84 -0.02
C VAL A 53 -3.26 6.42 -1.38
N GLU A 54 -2.01 6.82 -1.63
CA GLU A 54 -1.63 7.46 -2.90
C GLU A 54 -0.25 7.07 -3.43
N LEU A 55 -0.03 7.19 -4.74
CA LEU A 55 1.31 7.22 -5.30
C LEU A 55 1.93 8.61 -5.06
N SER A 56 3.10 8.63 -4.43
CA SER A 56 3.75 9.87 -4.01
C SER A 56 5.18 9.96 -4.54
N ASP A 57 5.54 11.12 -5.08
CA ASP A 57 6.92 11.45 -5.46
C ASP A 57 7.83 11.66 -4.23
N GLN A 58 7.25 11.80 -3.03
CA GLN A 58 7.99 11.93 -1.77
C GLN A 58 8.42 10.58 -1.20
N VAL A 59 7.87 9.48 -1.74
CA VAL A 59 8.21 8.12 -1.33
C VAL A 59 8.82 7.43 -2.55
N PRO A 60 10.10 7.04 -2.55
CA PRO A 60 10.66 6.30 -3.68
C PRO A 60 10.01 4.92 -3.77
N TYR A 61 9.87 4.41 -5.00
CA TYR A 61 9.48 3.02 -5.20
C TYR A 61 10.59 2.08 -4.69
N GLY A 62 10.23 1.06 -3.92
CA GLY A 62 11.14 0.04 -3.44
C GLY A 62 10.41 -1.26 -3.13
N GLN A 63 11.05 -2.40 -3.39
CA GLN A 63 10.56 -3.73 -3.03
C GLN A 63 11.53 -4.38 -2.06
N THR A 64 11.04 -4.72 -0.86
CA THR A 64 11.77 -5.56 0.09
C THR A 64 11.36 -7.01 -0.14
N TRP A 65 12.34 -7.86 -0.41
CA TRP A 65 12.15 -9.30 -0.56
C TRP A 65 12.60 -9.98 0.73
N GLU A 66 11.67 -10.61 1.45
CA GLU A 66 11.99 -11.43 2.61
C GLU A 66 12.15 -12.90 2.18
N SER A 67 13.26 -13.54 2.54
CA SER A 67 13.40 -14.99 2.43
C SER A 67 12.95 -15.65 3.72
N VAL A 68 11.80 -16.32 3.69
CA VAL A 68 11.39 -17.21 4.78
C VAL A 68 12.24 -18.48 4.70
N LYS A 69 13.37 -18.51 5.41
CA LYS A 69 14.05 -19.78 5.71
C LYS A 69 13.27 -20.48 6.81
N HIS A 70 12.36 -21.36 6.43
CA HIS A 70 11.82 -22.34 7.37
C HIS A 70 12.93 -23.38 7.63
N VAL A 71 13.68 -23.19 8.71
CA VAL A 71 14.56 -24.25 9.25
C VAL A 71 13.71 -25.05 10.21
N ASP A 72 13.07 -26.10 9.70
CA ASP A 72 12.73 -27.24 10.54
C ASP A 72 14.00 -28.07 10.67
N SER A 73 14.80 -27.72 11.67
CA SER A 73 15.72 -28.67 12.28
C SER A 73 14.97 -29.37 13.40
N ALA A 74 14.45 -30.56 13.12
CA ALA A 74 14.21 -31.55 14.15
C ALA A 74 14.75 -32.88 13.63
N SER A 75 15.75 -33.38 14.38
CA SER A 75 16.50 -34.62 14.19
C SER A 75 15.66 -35.88 14.19
#